data_AF-A0A0M2XTQ3-F1
#
_entry.id   AF-A0A0M2XTQ3-F1
#
_cell.length_a   1.000
_cell.length_b   1.000
_cell.length_c   1.000
_cell.angle_alpha   90.00
_cell.angle_beta   90.00
_cell.angle_gamma   90.00
#
_symmetry.space_group_name_H-M   'P 1'
#
loop_
_entity.id
_entity.type
_entity.pdbx_description
1 polymer ?
#
loop_
_entity_poly.entity_id
_entity_poly.type
_entity_poly.pdbx_seq_one_letter_code
_entity_poly.pdbx_strand_id
1 'polypeptide(L)'
;MFSLKRVLIILFILLVSFLIAAFFIKVNKRETLLYKIQQWVTYDAADWENYEKNKQLLASGATEVTTTEVTAAEDDLYPVDTNRISPEFRALEIEKIKKADFGRLVIAKLRPDHEDAQIALIHLTDRKLTDVIINQKINIKVGTCFENPKTVGNYRCVSCMILLYNREKKDWVEAPNGENFLKNAYDFYQASEGDIWQARELSMRIPYDYALVAKYSK
;
A
#
# COMPACT_ATOMS: atom_id res chain seq x y z
N MET A 1 42.30 38.88 -7.62
CA MET A 1 41.32 39.37 -6.62
C MET A 1 40.00 39.67 -7.34
N PHE A 2 39.03 38.75 -7.30
CA PHE A 2 37.73 39.00 -7.94
C PHE A 2 36.97 40.06 -7.13
N SER A 3 36.48 41.10 -7.82
CA SER A 3 35.59 42.09 -7.22
C SER A 3 34.33 41.42 -6.67
N LEU A 4 33.89 41.81 -5.47
CA LEU A 4 32.68 41.28 -4.81
C LEU A 4 31.45 41.29 -5.73
N LYS A 5 31.34 42.29 -6.62
CA LYS A 5 30.29 42.35 -7.65
C LYS A 5 30.38 41.21 -8.66
N ARG A 6 31.58 40.80 -9.07
CA ARG A 6 31.78 39.66 -10.00
C ARG A 6 31.41 38.34 -9.33
N VAL A 7 31.71 38.18 -8.04
CA VAL A 7 31.34 36.99 -7.26
C VAL A 7 29.81 36.86 -7.13
N LEU A 8 29.12 37.96 -6.82
CA LEU A 8 27.65 38.00 -6.75
C LEU A 8 26.98 37.68 -8.09
N ILE A 9 27.50 38.20 -9.20
CA ILE A 9 26.98 37.91 -10.54
C ILE A 9 27.16 36.43 -10.89
N ILE A 10 28.31 35.84 -10.58
CA ILE A 10 28.58 34.41 -10.84
C ILE A 10 27.64 33.53 -10.00
N LEU A 11 27.43 33.86 -8.72
CA LEU A 11 26.49 33.16 -7.85
C LEU A 11 25.05 33.24 -8.36
N PHE A 12 24.63 34.41 -8.84
CA PHE A 12 23.31 34.59 -9.41
C PHE A 12 23.12 33.77 -10.69
N ILE A 13 24.12 33.74 -11.57
CA ILE A 13 24.09 32.93 -12.79
C ILE A 13 24.05 31.42 -12.45
N LEU A 14 24.81 30.98 -11.45
CA LEU A 14 24.76 29.60 -10.95
C LEU A 14 23.38 29.24 -10.37
N LEU A 15 22.78 30.15 -9.59
CA LEU A 15 21.45 29.95 -9.03
C LEU A 15 20.38 29.85 -10.14
N VAL A 16 20.39 30.76 -11.10
CA VAL A 16 19.43 30.80 -12.21
C VAL A 16 19.61 29.58 -13.12
N SER A 17 20.85 29.19 -13.44
CA SER A 17 21.10 27.97 -14.23
C SER A 17 20.67 26.70 -13.49
N PHE A 18 20.86 26.63 -12.16
CA PHE A 18 20.35 25.53 -11.35
C PHE A 18 18.82 25.48 -11.34
N LEU A 19 18.14 26.64 -11.23
CA LEU A 19 16.68 26.72 -11.30
C LEU A 19 16.12 26.31 -12.67
N ILE A 20 16.79 26.72 -13.75
CA ILE A 20 16.43 26.31 -15.12
C ILE A 20 16.62 24.80 -15.28
N ALA A 21 17.79 24.26 -14.88
CA ALA A 21 18.03 22.82 -14.91
C ALA A 21 17.01 22.04 -14.08
N ALA A 22 16.66 22.54 -12.89
CA ALA A 22 15.62 21.97 -12.04
C ALA A 22 14.24 21.94 -12.71
N PHE A 23 13.92 22.93 -13.54
CA PHE A 23 12.66 23.02 -14.29
C PHE A 23 12.62 22.06 -15.49
N PHE A 24 13.76 21.82 -16.14
CA PHE A 24 13.86 20.96 -17.33
C PHE A 24 14.18 19.48 -17.03
N ILE A 25 14.64 19.15 -15.81
CA ILE A 25 14.69 17.76 -15.37
C ILE A 25 13.23 17.30 -15.26
N LYS A 26 12.80 16.53 -16.26
CA LYS A 26 11.51 15.86 -16.30
C LYS A 26 11.54 14.74 -15.26
N VAL A 27 11.39 15.13 -14.00
CA VAL A 27 11.00 14.22 -12.94
C VAL A 27 9.62 13.67 -13.34
N ASN A 28 9.30 12.42 -13.03
CA ASN A 28 8.05 11.77 -13.43
C ASN A 28 6.85 12.71 -13.16
N LYS A 29 5.74 12.64 -13.91
CA LYS A 29 4.62 13.62 -13.83
C LYS A 29 4.08 13.91 -12.40
N ARG A 30 4.46 13.12 -11.40
CA ARG A 30 4.08 13.22 -9.98
C ARG A 30 5.27 13.29 -8.99
N GLU A 31 6.51 13.31 -9.46
CA GLU A 31 7.71 13.43 -8.62
C GLU A 31 8.30 14.85 -8.81
N THR A 32 8.71 15.54 -7.75
CA THR A 32 9.37 16.86 -7.86
C THR A 32 10.88 16.74 -7.67
N LEU A 33 11.64 17.77 -8.06
CA LEU A 33 13.09 17.77 -7.83
C LEU A 33 13.43 17.73 -6.32
N LEU A 34 12.62 18.42 -5.50
CA LEU A 34 12.74 18.40 -4.05
C LEU A 34 12.50 17.00 -3.48
N TYR A 35 11.52 16.27 -4.00
CA TYR A 35 11.27 14.89 -3.63
C TYR A 35 12.50 14.01 -3.88
N LYS A 36 13.13 14.11 -5.06
CA LYS A 36 14.35 13.34 -5.37
C LYS A 36 15.53 13.68 -4.48
N ILE A 37 15.68 14.95 -4.10
CA ILE A 37 16.73 15.38 -3.15
C ILE A 37 16.47 14.75 -1.78
N GLN A 38 15.22 14.77 -1.31
CA GLN A 38 14.84 14.11 -0.06
C GLN A 38 15.12 12.61 -0.11
N GLN A 39 14.73 11.91 -1.19
CA GLN A 39 15.00 10.48 -1.37
C GLN A 39 16.51 10.17 -1.23
N TRP A 40 17.36 10.96 -1.87
CA TRP A 40 18.83 10.80 -1.78
C TRP A 40 19.39 10.95 -0.38
N VAL A 41 18.74 11.75 0.47
CA VAL A 41 19.21 12.02 1.83
C VAL A 41 18.61 11.03 2.84
N THR A 42 17.40 10.50 2.59
CA THR A 42 16.67 9.69 3.58
C THR A 42 16.64 8.19 3.30
N TYR A 43 16.89 7.76 2.05
CA TYR A 43 16.75 6.35 1.68
C TYR A 43 18.02 5.57 2.02
N ASP A 44 17.83 4.42 2.66
CA ASP A 44 18.89 3.42 2.80
C ASP A 44 18.89 2.45 1.60
N ALA A 45 19.83 1.50 1.59
CA ALA A 45 20.00 0.56 0.48
C ALA A 45 18.73 -0.30 0.23
N ALA A 46 18.01 -0.68 1.27
CA ALA A 46 16.79 -1.49 1.14
C ALA A 46 15.61 -0.66 0.63
N ASP A 47 15.55 0.62 0.98
CA ASP A 47 14.55 1.55 0.44
C ASP A 47 14.78 1.80 -1.06
N TRP A 48 16.04 1.94 -1.48
CA TRP A 48 16.40 2.06 -2.90
C TRP A 48 16.03 0.82 -3.71
N GLU A 49 16.34 -0.36 -3.19
CA GLU A 49 15.97 -1.63 -3.82
C GLU A 49 14.45 -1.76 -3.98
N ASN A 50 13.69 -1.44 -2.92
CA ASN A 50 12.23 -1.46 -2.96
C ASN A 50 11.67 -0.43 -3.95
N TYR A 51 12.21 0.80 -3.96
CA TYR A 51 11.77 1.86 -4.87
C TYR A 51 12.00 1.46 -6.34
N GLU A 52 13.19 0.95 -6.67
CA GLU A 52 13.52 0.52 -8.04
C GLU A 52 12.68 -0.69 -8.47
N LYS A 53 12.53 -1.69 -7.59
CA LYS A 53 11.72 -2.88 -7.86
C LYS A 53 10.25 -2.50 -8.11
N ASN A 54 9.67 -1.67 -7.25
CA ASN A 54 8.31 -1.16 -7.45
C ASN A 54 8.21 -0.40 -8.77
N LYS A 55 9.15 0.49 -9.07
CA LYS A 55 9.14 1.29 -10.31
C LYS A 55 9.19 0.44 -11.57
N GLN A 56 9.98 -0.63 -11.58
CA GLN A 56 10.05 -1.57 -12.71
C GLN A 56 8.71 -2.30 -12.90
N LEU A 57 8.11 -2.79 -11.81
CA LEU A 57 6.84 -3.53 -11.85
C LEU A 57 5.64 -2.65 -12.24
N LEU A 58 5.64 -1.39 -11.76
CA LEU A 58 4.66 -0.36 -12.16
C LEU A 58 4.78 0.05 -13.64
N ALA A 59 5.98 -0.07 -14.25
CA ALA A 59 6.21 0.27 -15.65
C ALA A 59 5.79 -0.86 -16.61
N SER A 60 5.81 -2.11 -16.14
CA SER A 60 5.31 -3.27 -16.87
C SER A 60 3.79 -3.45 -16.81
N GLY A 61 3.11 -2.81 -15.85
CA GLY A 61 1.67 -2.94 -15.62
C GLY A 61 0.93 -1.62 -15.81
N ALA A 62 0.65 -1.25 -17.06
CA ALA A 62 -0.19 -0.10 -17.38
C ALA A 62 -1.59 -0.57 -17.78
N THR A 63 -2.49 -0.66 -16.80
CA THR A 63 -3.92 -0.75 -17.05
C THR A 63 -4.64 0.29 -16.20
N GLU A 64 -5.46 1.11 -16.85
CA GLU A 64 -6.22 2.19 -16.23
C GLU A 64 -7.20 1.63 -15.19
N VAL A 65 -7.05 2.08 -13.93
CA VAL A 65 -8.01 1.81 -12.86
C VAL A 65 -9.12 2.83 -12.98
N THR A 66 -10.34 2.35 -13.24
CA THR A 66 -11.55 3.19 -13.18
C THR A 66 -12.04 3.24 -11.73
N THR A 67 -11.90 4.38 -11.07
CA THR A 67 -12.41 4.59 -9.72
C THR A 67 -13.91 4.85 -9.79
N THR A 68 -14.72 3.89 -9.35
CA THR A 68 -16.17 4.07 -9.15
C THR A 68 -16.43 4.51 -7.71
N GLU A 69 -17.01 5.69 -7.53
CA GLU A 69 -17.59 6.11 -6.26
C GLU A 69 -18.83 5.25 -5.96
N VAL A 70 -18.92 4.69 -4.74
CA VAL A 70 -20.17 4.12 -4.25
C VAL A 70 -20.40 4.59 -2.82
N THR A 71 -21.47 5.37 -2.65
CA THR A 71 -22.12 5.64 -1.37
C THR A 71 -23.25 4.64 -1.16
N ALA A 72 -23.15 3.83 -0.10
CA ALA A 72 -24.27 3.22 0.62
C ALA A 72 -23.73 2.74 1.98
N ALA A 73 -24.49 2.96 3.06
CA ALA A 73 -24.10 2.62 4.43
C ALA A 73 -23.54 1.18 4.52
N GLU A 74 -22.23 1.07 4.73
CA GLU A 74 -21.47 -0.17 4.64
C GLU A 74 -21.80 -1.09 5.83
N ASP A 75 -22.24 -2.32 5.53
CA ASP A 75 -21.90 -3.44 6.40
C ASP A 75 -20.36 -3.42 6.53
N ASP A 76 -19.82 -3.13 7.71
CA ASP A 76 -18.37 -3.09 7.93
C ASP A 76 -17.78 -4.49 7.71
N LEU A 77 -17.27 -4.75 6.50
CA LEU A 77 -16.76 -6.05 6.06
C LEU A 77 -15.39 -6.38 6.66
N TYR A 78 -14.73 -5.40 7.27
CA TYR A 78 -13.33 -5.51 7.66
C TYR A 78 -13.18 -6.38 8.90
N PRO A 79 -12.19 -7.29 8.93
CA PRO A 79 -11.98 -8.17 10.07
C PRO A 79 -11.61 -7.37 11.32
N VAL A 80 -12.18 -7.69 12.47
CA VAL A 80 -11.90 -7.02 13.75
C VAL A 80 -11.19 -7.97 14.71
N ASP A 81 -10.17 -7.47 15.40
CA ASP A 81 -9.54 -8.19 16.51
C ASP A 81 -10.48 -8.20 17.73
N THR A 82 -11.17 -9.32 17.93
CA THR A 82 -12.12 -9.47 19.04
C THR A 82 -11.47 -9.51 20.41
N ASN A 83 -10.14 -9.65 20.50
CA ASN A 83 -9.39 -9.61 21.76
C ASN A 83 -9.02 -8.18 22.20
N ARG A 84 -9.13 -7.20 21.29
CA ARG A 84 -8.77 -5.79 21.55
C ARG A 84 -9.96 -4.85 21.75
N ILE A 85 -11.18 -5.35 21.58
CA ILE A 85 -12.41 -4.56 21.73
C ILE A 85 -13.09 -4.79 23.09
N SER A 86 -13.90 -3.82 23.53
CA SER A 86 -14.62 -3.94 24.80
C SER A 86 -15.61 -5.14 24.78
N PRO A 87 -15.97 -5.70 25.95
CA PRO A 87 -16.89 -6.84 26.03
C PRO A 87 -18.24 -6.62 25.33
N GLU A 88 -18.75 -5.39 25.36
CA GLU A 88 -20.02 -5.01 24.73
C GLU A 88 -19.93 -5.09 23.20
N PHE A 89 -18.89 -4.53 22.60
CA PHE A 89 -18.66 -4.61 21.15
C PHE A 89 -18.26 -6.01 20.69
N ARG A 90 -17.58 -6.78 21.56
CA ARG A 90 -17.19 -8.17 21.29
C ARG A 90 -18.39 -9.07 21.03
N ALA A 91 -19.46 -8.95 21.82
CA ALA A 91 -20.66 -9.76 21.63
C ALA A 91 -21.32 -9.49 20.27
N LEU A 92 -21.39 -8.22 19.87
CA LEU A 92 -21.94 -7.81 18.57
C LEU A 92 -21.09 -8.35 17.40
N GLU A 93 -19.77 -8.27 17.52
CA GLU A 93 -18.87 -8.76 16.48
C GLU A 93 -18.90 -10.29 16.36
N ILE A 94 -19.00 -11.01 17.48
CA ILE A 94 -19.19 -12.48 17.47
C ILE A 94 -20.49 -12.86 16.76
N GLU A 95 -21.59 -12.13 16.96
CA GLU A 95 -22.85 -12.39 16.24
C GLU A 95 -22.71 -12.16 14.73
N LYS A 96 -21.97 -11.13 14.31
CA LYS A 96 -21.66 -10.92 12.88
C LYS A 96 -20.81 -12.06 12.30
N ILE A 97 -19.78 -12.50 13.03
CA ILE A 97 -18.92 -13.63 12.63
C ILE A 97 -19.75 -14.91 12.45
N LYS A 98 -20.66 -15.22 13.39
CA LYS A 98 -21.56 -16.38 13.29
C LYS A 98 -22.45 -16.30 12.05
N LYS A 99 -23.03 -15.13 11.77
CA LYS A 99 -23.89 -14.90 10.59
C LYS A 99 -23.12 -15.04 9.27
N ALA A 100 -21.84 -14.68 9.25
CA ALA A 100 -21.02 -14.74 8.05
C ALA A 100 -20.63 -16.17 7.64
N ASP A 101 -20.77 -17.16 8.54
CA ASP A 101 -20.51 -18.58 8.30
C ASP A 101 -19.19 -18.84 7.52
N PHE A 102 -18.07 -18.45 8.13
CA PHE A 102 -16.74 -18.56 7.51
C PHE A 102 -16.33 -20.00 7.18
N GLY A 103 -17.03 -21.02 7.69
CA GLY A 103 -16.79 -22.42 7.35
C GLY A 103 -17.00 -22.74 5.87
N ARG A 104 -17.70 -21.86 5.12
CA ARG A 104 -17.88 -21.99 3.67
C ARG A 104 -16.76 -21.36 2.85
N LEU A 105 -15.87 -20.59 3.48
CA LEU A 105 -14.78 -19.94 2.75
C LEU A 105 -13.74 -20.99 2.32
N VAL A 106 -13.32 -20.90 1.06
CA VAL A 106 -12.28 -21.76 0.50
C VAL A 106 -10.96 -21.00 0.57
N ILE A 107 -9.94 -21.59 1.19
CA ILE A 107 -8.59 -21.02 1.21
C ILE A 107 -8.03 -21.05 -0.21
N ALA A 108 -7.62 -19.89 -0.71
CA ALA A 108 -7.08 -19.75 -2.05
C ALA A 108 -5.68 -20.36 -2.14
N LYS A 109 -5.48 -21.26 -3.11
CA LYS A 109 -4.15 -21.85 -3.40
C LYS A 109 -3.22 -20.85 -4.08
N LEU A 110 -3.79 -20.04 -4.99
CA LEU A 110 -3.07 -19.02 -5.74
C LEU A 110 -3.52 -17.65 -5.21
N ARG A 111 -2.56 -16.86 -4.75
CA ARG A 111 -2.75 -15.60 -4.05
C ARG A 111 -1.54 -14.69 -4.29
N PRO A 112 -1.64 -13.37 -4.12
CA PRO A 112 -0.47 -12.51 -4.17
C PRO A 112 0.50 -12.90 -3.05
N ASP A 113 1.79 -12.81 -3.33
CA ASP A 113 2.81 -12.78 -2.28
C ASP A 113 2.83 -11.40 -1.59
N HIS A 114 3.81 -11.18 -0.69
CA HIS A 114 3.86 -9.94 0.07
C HIS A 114 4.20 -8.74 -0.83
N GLU A 115 5.07 -8.95 -1.81
CA GLU A 115 5.57 -7.97 -2.75
C GLU A 115 4.48 -7.62 -3.77
N ASP A 116 3.81 -8.61 -4.35
CA ASP A 116 2.67 -8.46 -5.25
C ASP A 116 1.55 -7.63 -4.60
N ALA A 117 1.18 -7.97 -3.36
CA ALA A 117 0.15 -7.22 -2.64
C ALA A 117 0.57 -5.79 -2.32
N GLN A 118 1.84 -5.57 -1.98
CA GLN A 118 2.36 -4.22 -1.76
C GLN A 118 2.22 -3.38 -3.02
N ILE A 119 2.58 -3.92 -4.18
CA ILE A 119 2.48 -3.23 -5.47
C ILE A 119 1.03 -2.95 -5.82
N ALA A 120 0.14 -3.93 -5.65
CA ALA A 120 -1.29 -3.78 -5.87
C ALA A 120 -1.88 -2.63 -5.03
N LEU A 121 -1.48 -2.50 -3.76
CA LEU A 121 -1.92 -1.42 -2.88
C LEU A 121 -1.26 -0.07 -3.19
N ILE A 122 -0.02 -0.06 -3.67
CA ILE A 122 0.62 1.16 -4.19
C ILE A 122 -0.17 1.70 -5.39
N HIS A 123 -0.63 0.82 -6.29
CA HIS A 123 -1.49 1.20 -7.40
C HIS A 123 -2.85 1.72 -6.93
N LEU A 124 -3.52 1.00 -6.02
CA LEU A 124 -4.83 1.38 -5.47
C LEU A 124 -4.80 2.78 -4.83
N THR A 125 -3.68 3.11 -4.17
CA THR A 125 -3.51 4.39 -3.47
C THR A 125 -2.85 5.48 -4.32
N ASP A 126 -2.81 5.31 -5.64
CA ASP A 126 -2.25 6.30 -6.56
C ASP A 126 -0.78 6.67 -6.24
N ARG A 127 -0.03 5.69 -5.72
CA ARG A 127 1.35 5.76 -5.22
C ARG A 127 1.57 6.49 -3.90
N LYS A 128 0.54 7.03 -3.24
CA LYS A 128 0.69 7.68 -1.92
C LYS A 128 1.26 6.73 -0.86
N LEU A 129 1.01 5.41 -1.01
CA LEU A 129 1.54 4.40 -0.08
C LEU A 129 3.05 4.30 -0.12
N THR A 130 3.66 4.63 -1.25
CA THR A 130 5.13 4.59 -1.43
C THR A 130 5.82 5.46 -0.39
N ASP A 131 5.30 6.67 -0.16
CA ASP A 131 5.90 7.60 0.79
C ASP A 131 5.74 7.11 2.23
N VAL A 132 4.61 6.49 2.56
CA VAL A 132 4.35 5.90 3.88
C VAL A 132 5.26 4.69 4.13
N ILE A 133 5.36 3.76 3.17
CA ILE A 133 6.25 2.59 3.20
C ILE A 133 7.69 2.98 3.50
N ILE A 134 8.13 4.09 2.92
CA ILE A 134 9.53 4.49 3.01
C ILE A 134 9.76 5.32 4.27
N ASN A 135 8.97 6.37 4.51
CA ASN A 135 9.15 7.24 5.68
C ASN A 135 8.94 6.48 7.00
N GLN A 136 8.05 5.49 7.03
CA GLN A 136 7.73 4.73 8.23
C GLN A 136 8.41 3.36 8.26
N LYS A 137 9.26 3.05 7.27
CA LYS A 137 9.95 1.77 7.13
C LYS A 137 8.99 0.58 7.18
N ILE A 138 7.82 0.69 6.55
CA ILE A 138 6.75 -0.31 6.56
C ILE A 138 6.88 -1.25 5.35
N ASN A 139 6.68 -2.54 5.57
CA ASN A 139 6.39 -3.54 4.53
C ASN A 139 4.95 -4.02 4.67
N ILE A 140 4.30 -4.35 3.55
CA ILE A 140 3.03 -5.08 3.59
C ILE A 140 3.30 -6.57 3.78
N LYS A 141 2.55 -7.20 4.69
CA LYS A 141 2.49 -8.65 4.88
C LYS A 141 1.08 -9.13 4.64
N VAL A 142 0.96 -10.24 3.93
CA VAL A 142 -0.31 -10.83 3.49
C VAL A 142 -0.52 -12.12 4.24
N GLY A 143 -1.69 -12.27 4.84
CA GLY A 143 -2.10 -13.48 5.55
C GLY A 143 -2.72 -14.53 4.65
N THR A 144 -3.63 -15.27 5.26
CA THR A 144 -4.49 -16.23 4.59
C THR A 144 -5.43 -15.49 3.65
N CYS A 145 -5.54 -16.01 2.42
CA CYS A 145 -6.43 -15.48 1.40
C CYS A 145 -7.55 -16.49 1.13
N PHE A 146 -8.74 -15.97 0.88
CA PHE A 146 -9.92 -16.79 0.56
C PHE A 146 -10.39 -16.50 -0.86
N GLU A 147 -10.85 -17.52 -1.58
CA GLU A 147 -11.44 -17.35 -2.91
C GLU A 147 -12.68 -16.45 -2.80
N ASN A 148 -12.71 -15.38 -3.61
CA ASN A 148 -13.82 -14.45 -3.63
C ASN A 148 -14.64 -14.62 -4.93
N PRO A 149 -15.89 -15.11 -4.85
CA PRO A 149 -16.73 -15.32 -6.03
C PRO A 149 -17.15 -14.01 -6.71
N LYS A 150 -17.03 -12.85 -6.03
CA LYS A 150 -17.37 -11.54 -6.58
C LYS A 150 -16.25 -11.02 -7.47
N THR A 151 -16.00 -11.66 -8.61
CA THR A 151 -14.82 -11.29 -9.44
C THR A 151 -14.96 -9.96 -10.17
N VAL A 152 -16.19 -9.47 -10.41
CA VAL A 152 -16.46 -8.24 -11.19
C VAL A 152 -15.79 -8.30 -12.57
N GLY A 153 -15.95 -9.44 -13.27
CA GLY A 153 -15.40 -9.65 -14.61
C GLY A 153 -13.92 -10.01 -14.67
N ASN A 154 -13.23 -10.06 -13.53
CA ASN A 154 -11.83 -10.51 -13.46
C ASN A 154 -11.72 -12.04 -13.53
N TYR A 155 -10.60 -12.54 -14.04
CA TYR A 155 -10.28 -13.96 -14.09
C TYR A 155 -10.27 -14.59 -12.69
N ARG A 156 -9.69 -13.87 -11.72
CA ARG A 156 -9.57 -14.30 -10.33
C ARG A 156 -9.81 -13.14 -9.38
N CYS A 157 -10.42 -13.44 -8.23
CA CYS A 157 -10.41 -12.56 -7.07
C CYS A 157 -10.23 -13.38 -5.79
N VAL A 158 -9.41 -12.86 -4.88
CA VAL A 158 -9.21 -13.40 -3.53
C VAL A 158 -9.30 -12.26 -2.52
N SER A 159 -9.82 -12.53 -1.33
CA SER A 159 -9.86 -11.57 -0.23
C SER A 159 -8.83 -11.97 0.82
N CYS A 160 -7.93 -11.04 1.16
CA CYS A 160 -6.83 -11.31 2.10
C CYS A 160 -6.77 -10.23 3.18
N MET A 161 -6.44 -10.65 4.40
CA MET A 161 -6.01 -9.72 5.44
C MET A 161 -4.56 -9.30 5.15
N ILE A 162 -4.26 -8.02 5.36
CA ILE A 162 -2.92 -7.46 5.30
C ILE A 162 -2.50 -6.92 6.66
N LEU A 163 -1.19 -6.84 6.86
CA LEU A 163 -0.55 -6.33 8.05
C LEU A 163 0.57 -5.37 7.65
N LEU A 164 0.61 -4.21 8.30
CA LEU A 164 1.70 -3.26 8.13
C LEU A 164 2.83 -3.65 9.09
N TYR A 165 3.96 -4.09 8.56
CA TYR A 165 5.11 -4.52 9.35
C TYR A 165 6.20 -3.46 9.33
N ASN A 166 6.55 -2.91 10.49
CA ASN A 166 7.64 -1.95 10.60
C ASN A 166 8.98 -2.70 10.66
N ARG A 167 9.82 -2.50 9.65
CA ARG A 167 11.13 -3.16 9.49
C ARG A 167 12.11 -2.82 10.61
N GLU A 168 12.07 -1.59 11.11
CA GLU A 168 12.98 -1.06 12.12
C GLU A 168 12.63 -1.59 13.52
N LYS A 169 11.36 -1.42 13.90
CA LYS A 169 10.83 -1.94 15.18
C LYS A 169 10.75 -3.46 15.19
N LYS A 170 10.70 -4.08 14.00
CA LYS A 170 10.45 -5.51 13.78
C LYS A 170 9.17 -5.97 14.49
N ASP A 171 8.15 -5.15 14.35
CA ASP A 171 6.83 -5.36 14.93
C ASP A 171 5.79 -4.83 13.95
N TRP A 172 4.57 -5.32 14.07
CA TRP A 172 3.49 -4.78 13.28
C TRP A 172 3.02 -3.44 13.86
N VAL A 173 2.47 -2.60 13.00
CA VAL A 173 1.92 -1.30 13.37
C VAL A 173 0.52 -1.18 12.82
N GLU A 174 -0.37 -0.54 13.60
CA GLU A 174 -1.62 -0.05 13.05
C GLU A 174 -1.31 1.05 12.02
N ALA A 175 -2.22 1.27 11.06
CA ALA A 175 -2.06 2.37 10.11
C ALA A 175 -1.78 3.67 10.88
N PRO A 176 -0.84 4.52 10.41
CA PRO A 176 -0.44 5.72 11.14
C PRO A 176 -1.66 6.57 11.50
N ASN A 177 -1.70 7.05 12.75
CA ASN A 177 -2.79 7.90 13.25
C ASN A 177 -2.85 9.22 12.45
N GLY A 178 -3.78 9.28 11.49
CA GLY A 178 -4.04 10.44 10.63
C GLY A 178 -4.28 10.00 9.18
N GLU A 179 -5.53 10.14 8.72
CA GLU A 179 -6.12 9.50 7.52
C GLU A 179 -5.78 8.00 7.44
N ASN A 180 -6.70 7.11 7.83
CA ASN A 180 -6.56 5.65 7.74
C ASN A 180 -6.12 5.23 6.32
N PHE A 181 -4.80 5.22 6.11
CA PHE A 181 -4.21 5.23 4.79
C PHE A 181 -4.43 3.88 4.09
N LEU A 182 -4.48 2.82 4.89
CA LEU A 182 -4.91 1.49 4.49
C LEU A 182 -5.81 0.90 5.58
N LYS A 183 -6.76 0.09 5.13
CA LYS A 183 -7.53 -0.85 5.95
C LYS A 183 -6.75 -2.16 6.09
N ASN A 184 -7.21 -3.06 6.95
CA ASN A 184 -6.50 -4.31 7.27
C ASN A 184 -6.83 -5.48 6.34
N ALA A 185 -7.67 -5.31 5.33
CA ALA A 185 -8.02 -6.37 4.38
C ALA A 185 -8.42 -5.79 3.03
N TYR A 186 -8.18 -6.51 1.95
CA TYR A 186 -8.49 -6.06 0.59
C TYR A 186 -8.85 -7.25 -0.30
N ASP A 187 -9.56 -6.95 -1.38
CA ASP A 187 -9.69 -7.85 -2.52
C ASP A 187 -8.50 -7.67 -3.45
N PHE A 188 -7.84 -8.78 -3.78
CA PHE A 188 -6.79 -8.86 -4.80
C PHE A 188 -7.31 -9.64 -6.00
N TYR A 189 -7.10 -9.12 -7.20
CA TYR A 189 -7.63 -9.72 -8.43
C TYR A 189 -6.63 -9.66 -9.58
N GLN A 190 -6.83 -10.56 -10.56
CA GLN A 190 -6.08 -10.61 -11.81
C GLN A 190 -7.08 -10.56 -12.96
N ALA A 191 -6.85 -9.70 -13.96
CA ALA A 191 -7.74 -9.58 -15.12
C ALA A 191 -7.64 -10.82 -16.03
N SER A 192 -6.46 -11.42 -16.13
CA SER A 192 -6.21 -12.67 -16.87
C SER A 192 -5.26 -13.60 -16.12
N GLU A 193 -5.11 -14.84 -16.60
CA GLU A 193 -4.20 -15.81 -15.98
C GLU A 193 -2.74 -15.35 -16.10
N GLY A 194 -2.03 -15.28 -14.96
CA GLY A 194 -0.63 -14.85 -14.91
C GLY A 194 -0.42 -13.33 -14.99
N ASP A 195 -1.51 -12.55 -15.02
CA ASP A 195 -1.44 -11.09 -14.99
C ASP A 195 -0.97 -10.55 -13.63
N ILE A 196 -0.63 -9.27 -13.55
CA ILE A 196 -0.29 -8.64 -12.28
C ILE A 196 -1.49 -8.61 -11.34
N TRP A 197 -1.22 -8.72 -10.04
CA TRP A 197 -2.23 -8.53 -9.03
C TRP A 197 -2.60 -7.05 -8.89
N GLN A 198 -3.89 -6.77 -8.90
CA GLN A 198 -4.48 -5.48 -8.59
C GLN A 198 -5.28 -5.58 -7.29
N ALA A 199 -5.50 -4.44 -6.62
CA ALA A 199 -6.24 -4.38 -5.38
C ALA A 199 -7.47 -3.46 -5.49
N ARG A 200 -8.46 -3.72 -4.64
CA ARG A 200 -9.64 -2.86 -4.43
C ARG A 200 -10.20 -3.08 -3.03
N GLU A 201 -11.13 -2.22 -2.62
CA GLU A 201 -11.86 -2.35 -1.37
C GLU A 201 -12.47 -3.74 -1.19
N LEU A 202 -12.47 -4.20 0.06
CA LEU A 202 -12.93 -5.54 0.42
C LEU A 202 -14.41 -5.71 0.06
N SER A 203 -14.76 -6.78 -0.67
CA SER A 203 -16.16 -7.04 -1.06
C SER A 203 -16.77 -8.25 -0.36
N MET A 204 -15.98 -8.98 0.43
CA MET A 204 -16.41 -10.17 1.17
C MET A 204 -15.80 -10.16 2.57
N ARG A 205 -16.62 -10.44 3.59
CA ARG A 205 -16.12 -10.58 4.96
C ARG A 205 -15.24 -11.82 5.06
N ILE A 206 -14.06 -11.66 5.65
CA ILE A 206 -13.12 -12.74 5.96
C ILE A 206 -12.82 -12.74 7.46
N PRO A 207 -12.37 -13.87 8.05
CA PRO A 207 -11.97 -13.90 9.44
C PRO A 207 -10.71 -13.05 9.69
N TYR A 208 -10.57 -12.56 10.93
CA TYR A 208 -9.33 -11.92 11.38
C TYR A 208 -8.22 -12.96 11.49
N ASP A 209 -7.08 -12.70 10.84
CA ASP A 209 -5.95 -13.62 10.78
C ASP A 209 -5.01 -13.43 11.98
N TYR A 210 -5.38 -14.05 13.11
CA TYR A 210 -4.56 -14.05 14.33
C TYR A 210 -3.18 -14.70 14.11
N ALA A 211 -3.05 -15.64 13.16
CA ALA A 211 -1.79 -16.31 12.88
C ALA A 211 -0.82 -15.37 12.14
N LEU A 212 -1.31 -14.56 11.21
CA LEU A 212 -0.54 -13.49 10.57
C LEU A 212 0.00 -12.52 11.62
N VAL A 213 -0.85 -12.04 12.52
CA VAL A 213 -0.46 -11.10 13.58
C VAL A 213 0.58 -11.73 14.49
N ALA A 214 0.34 -12.94 15.00
CA ALA A 214 1.26 -13.63 15.89
C ALA A 214 2.64 -13.87 15.24
N LYS A 215 2.69 -14.16 13.94
CA LYS A 215 3.93 -14.39 13.19
C LYS A 215 4.80 -13.14 13.10
N TYR A 216 4.20 -11.95 13.06
CA TYR A 216 4.88 -10.66 12.88
C TYR A 216 4.80 -9.75 14.10
N SER A 217 4.34 -10.29 15.24
CA SER A 217 4.42 -9.64 16.56
C SER A 217 5.68 -10.10 17.27
N LYS A 218 6.31 -9.18 18.00
CA LYS A 218 7.50 -9.45 18.81
C LYS A 218 7.17 -9.99 20.20
#